data_AF-A0A2W5B0B4-F1
#
_entry.id   AF-A0A2W5B0B4-F1
#
_cell.length_a   1.000
_cell.length_b   1.000
_cell.length_c   1.000
_cell.angle_alpha   90.00
_cell.angle_beta   90.00
_cell.angle_gamma   90.00
#
_symmetry.space_group_name_H-M   'P 1'
#
loop_
_entity.id
_entity.type
_entity.pdbx_description
1 polymer ?
#
loop_
_entity_poly.entity_id
_entity_poly.type
_entity_poly.pdbx_seq_one_letter_code
_entity_poly.pdbx_strand_id
1 'polypeptide(L)'
;WDFEFGKALMVYLNGNAITETTARGERITDDSFIMIFNAHHEDIEFTLPTKDLGASWRLIVDTADSGGYPEEEKLIDAEGTIVVQPRSTLILRQTEPPVFEDAAEN
;
A
#
# COMPACT_ATOMS: atom_id res chain seq x y z
N TRP A 1 10.09 -18.08 -16.72
CA TRP A 1 9.80 -18.97 -15.60
C TRP A 1 11.06 -19.44 -14.86
N ASP A 2 12.24 -18.83 -15.12
CA ASP A 2 13.48 -19.03 -14.37
C ASP A 2 14.03 -17.68 -13.89
N PHE A 3 13.34 -17.04 -12.95
CA PHE A 3 13.93 -15.91 -12.23
C PHE A 3 13.97 -16.27 -10.75
N GLU A 4 15.17 -16.50 -10.23
CA GLU A 4 15.48 -16.63 -8.79
C GLU A 4 15.21 -15.33 -8.00
N PHE A 5 14.78 -14.26 -8.66
CA PHE A 5 14.47 -12.97 -8.04
C PHE A 5 12.98 -12.65 -8.18
N GLY A 6 12.22 -13.11 -7.20
CA GLY A 6 10.79 -12.84 -7.03
C GLY A 6 10.31 -13.23 -5.64
N LYS A 7 11.15 -13.05 -4.61
CA LYS A 7 10.85 -13.49 -3.24
C LYS A 7 9.75 -12.65 -2.58
N ALA A 8 9.61 -11.40 -2.99
CA ALA A 8 8.61 -10.47 -2.48
C ALA A 8 8.35 -9.32 -3.46
N LEU A 9 7.15 -8.73 -3.44
CA LEU A 9 6.73 -7.63 -4.33
C LEU A 9 5.84 -6.64 -3.56
N MET A 10 6.08 -5.33 -3.73
CA MET A 10 5.15 -4.27 -3.31
C MET A 10 4.56 -3.59 -4.55
N VAL A 11 3.25 -3.35 -4.54
CA VAL A 11 2.50 -2.68 -5.60
C VAL A 11 1.72 -1.52 -5.01
N TYR A 12 1.81 -0.35 -5.64
CA TYR A 12 0.95 0.79 -5.35
C TYR A 12 -0.16 0.91 -6.41
N LEU A 13 -1.40 1.01 -5.95
CA LEU A 13 -2.58 1.23 -6.79
C LEU A 13 -3.14 2.62 -6.50
N ASN A 14 -3.04 3.50 -7.51
CA ASN A 14 -3.51 4.88 -7.42
C ASN A 14 -5.02 4.98 -7.72
N GLY A 15 -5.83 5.20 -6.69
CA GLY A 15 -7.28 5.38 -6.82
C GLY A 15 -7.68 6.68 -7.51
N ASN A 16 -6.77 7.66 -7.63
CA ASN A 16 -6.99 8.92 -8.35
C ASN A 16 -6.73 8.82 -9.86
N ALA A 17 -6.21 7.68 -10.33
CA ALA A 17 -5.91 7.46 -11.74
C ALA A 17 -7.15 7.11 -12.58
N ILE A 18 -8.33 7.01 -11.96
CA ILE A 18 -9.59 6.85 -12.70
C ILE A 18 -9.89 8.17 -13.42
N THR A 19 -9.70 8.17 -14.74
CA THR A 19 -9.94 9.32 -15.62
C THR A 19 -11.40 9.45 -16.04
N GLU A 20 -12.24 8.47 -15.72
CA GLU A 20 -13.67 8.51 -16.02
C GLU A 20 -14.42 9.49 -15.13
N THR A 21 -15.35 10.19 -15.76
CA THR A 21 -16.29 11.08 -15.09
C THR A 21 -17.67 10.42 -15.07
N THR A 22 -18.44 10.65 -14.02
CA THR A 22 -19.84 10.20 -13.96
C THR A 22 -20.67 10.84 -15.09
N ALA A 23 -21.89 10.36 -15.32
CA ALA A 23 -22.83 10.94 -16.30
C ALA A 23 -23.15 12.44 -16.05
N ARG A 24 -22.76 12.99 -14.90
CA ARG A 24 -22.88 14.41 -14.53
C ARG A 24 -21.56 15.19 -14.61
N GLY A 25 -20.46 14.57 -15.03
CA GLY A 25 -19.14 15.20 -15.16
C GLY A 25 -18.31 15.23 -13.88
N GLU A 26 -18.67 14.48 -12.84
CA GLU A 26 -17.91 14.41 -11.58
C GLU A 26 -16.75 13.43 -11.72
N ARG A 27 -15.56 13.78 -11.25
CA ARG A 27 -14.39 12.90 -11.27
C ARG A 27 -14.60 11.75 -10.30
N ILE A 28 -14.40 10.52 -10.76
CA ILE A 28 -14.38 9.35 -9.88
C ILE A 28 -13.01 9.31 -9.20
N THR A 29 -12.96 9.54 -7.90
CA THR A 29 -11.78 9.32 -7.06
C THR A 29 -12.05 8.12 -6.18
N ASP A 30 -11.19 7.11 -6.21
CA ASP A 30 -11.26 5.94 -5.32
C ASP A 30 -10.12 5.98 -4.30
N ASP A 31 -10.21 5.14 -3.27
CA ASP A 31 -9.17 4.93 -2.27
C ASP A 31 -7.89 4.41 -2.96
N SER A 32 -6.72 4.82 -2.48
CA SER A 32 -5.44 4.30 -2.96
C SER A 32 -4.94 3.18 -2.04
N PHE A 33 -4.23 2.21 -2.61
CA PHE A 33 -3.81 0.99 -1.89
C PHE A 33 -2.35 0.68 -2.08
N ILE A 34 -1.75 0.07 -1.05
CA ILE A 34 -0.49 -0.67 -1.16
C ILE A 34 -0.80 -2.15 -0.98
N MET A 35 -0.30 -2.98 -1.88
CA MET A 35 -0.37 -4.44 -1.78
C MET A 35 1.04 -4.99 -1.66
N ILE A 36 1.29 -5.82 -0.64
CA ILE A 36 2.59 -6.44 -0.39
C ILE A 36 2.43 -7.94 -0.42
N PHE A 37 3.22 -8.61 -1.26
CA PHE A 37 3.25 -10.06 -1.40
C PHE A 37 4.59 -10.58 -0.93
N ASN A 38 4.59 -11.42 0.12
CA ASN A 38 5.75 -12.20 0.51
C ASN A 38 5.57 -13.64 0.03
N ALA A 39 6.27 -14.02 -1.04
CA ALA A 39 6.29 -15.40 -1.52
C ALA A 39 7.43 -16.23 -0.89
N HIS A 40 8.28 -15.60 -0.08
CA HIS A 40 9.37 -16.25 0.62
C HIS A 40 8.87 -17.04 1.84
N HIS A 41 9.75 -17.91 2.35
CA HIS A 41 9.46 -18.78 3.48
C HIS A 41 9.90 -18.19 4.83
N GLU A 42 10.43 -16.96 4.84
CA GLU A 42 10.86 -16.20 6.02
C GLU A 42 10.13 -14.86 6.05
N ASP A 43 10.11 -14.22 7.21
CA ASP A 43 9.64 -12.85 7.38
C ASP A 43 10.46 -11.90 6.51
N ILE A 44 9.80 -10.91 5.91
CA ILE A 44 10.46 -9.83 5.16
C ILE A 44 9.94 -8.50 5.67
N GLU A 45 10.86 -7.62 6.07
CA GLU A 45 10.54 -6.23 6.39
C GLU A 45 10.48 -5.39 5.10
N PHE A 46 9.42 -4.61 4.98
CA PHE A 46 9.21 -3.63 3.90
C PHE A 46 9.16 -2.23 4.47
N THR A 47 9.79 -1.29 3.78
CA THR A 47 9.61 0.15 4.01
C THR A 47 8.51 0.66 3.07
N LEU A 48 7.53 1.38 3.62
CA LEU A 48 6.48 1.99 2.81
C LEU A 48 7.03 3.13 1.96
N PRO A 49 6.37 3.48 0.85
CA PRO A 49 6.78 4.58 0.00
C PRO A 49 6.78 5.92 0.74
N THR A 50 7.39 6.91 0.10
CA THR A 50 7.39 8.30 0.52
C THR A 50 5.98 8.90 0.53
N LYS A 51 5.85 10.02 1.25
CA LYS A 51 4.60 10.74 1.44
C LYS A 51 3.94 11.26 0.15
N ASP A 52 4.65 11.27 -0.98
CA ASP A 52 4.13 11.62 -2.31
C ASP A 52 3.19 10.55 -2.91
N LEU A 53 3.13 9.34 -2.32
CA LEU A 53 2.13 8.32 -2.64
C LEU A 53 1.02 8.21 -1.58
N GLY A 54 1.25 8.73 -0.37
CA GLY A 54 0.29 8.76 0.73
C GLY A 54 0.98 8.97 2.07
N ALA A 55 0.47 9.86 2.92
CA ALA A 55 1.10 10.20 4.20
C ALA A 55 0.88 9.15 5.29
N SER A 56 -0.25 8.45 5.27
CA SER A 56 -0.59 7.43 6.27
C SER A 56 -1.43 6.30 5.66
N TRP A 57 -1.22 5.08 6.16
CA TRP A 57 -1.73 3.83 5.63
C TRP A 57 -2.33 2.97 6.72
N ARG A 58 -3.56 2.49 6.52
CA ARG A 58 -4.22 1.51 7.40
C ARG A 58 -4.08 0.11 6.84
N LEU A 59 -3.62 -0.84 7.64
CA LEU A 59 -3.69 -2.26 7.29
C LEU A 59 -5.16 -2.73 7.30
N ILE A 60 -5.63 -3.26 6.17
CA ILE A 60 -7.02 -3.72 6.03
C ILE A 60 -7.13 -5.22 5.74
N VAL A 61 -6.07 -5.86 5.24
CA VAL A 61 -6.03 -7.31 5.03
C VAL A 61 -4.65 -7.80 5.44
N ASP A 62 -4.64 -8.88 6.23
CA ASP A 62 -3.45 -9.66 6.56
C ASP A 62 -3.80 -11.14 6.43
N THR A 63 -3.26 -11.82 5.42
CA THR A 63 -3.56 -13.24 5.19
C THR A 63 -2.79 -14.19 6.10
N ALA A 64 -1.84 -13.70 6.90
CA ALA A 64 -1.19 -14.49 7.94
C ALA A 64 -2.05 -14.58 9.20
N ASP A 65 -2.96 -13.62 9.40
CA ASP A 65 -4.00 -13.70 10.41
C ASP A 65 -5.05 -14.74 10.01
N SER A 66 -5.46 -15.58 10.97
CA SER A 66 -6.50 -16.60 10.76
C SER A 66 -7.86 -16.02 10.33
N GLY A 67 -8.15 -14.77 10.72
CA GLY A 67 -9.33 -14.04 10.31
C GLY A 67 -9.20 -13.35 8.94
N GLY A 68 -7.99 -13.21 8.41
CA GLY A 68 -7.71 -12.46 7.17
C GLY A 68 -7.70 -10.93 7.33
N TYR A 69 -7.97 -10.44 8.54
CA TYR A 69 -8.02 -9.02 8.90
C TYR A 69 -7.21 -8.83 10.17
N PRO A 70 -6.56 -7.66 10.37
CA PRO A 70 -5.84 -7.41 11.60
C PRO A 70 -6.81 -7.32 12.79
N GLU A 71 -6.46 -7.98 13.91
CA GLU A 71 -7.26 -7.93 15.15
C GLU A 71 -7.40 -6.51 15.72
N GLU A 72 -6.37 -5.68 15.56
CA GLU A 72 -6.33 -4.29 15.99
C GLU A 72 -6.07 -3.35 14.80
N GLU A 73 -6.54 -2.11 14.91
CA GLU A 73 -6.25 -1.09 13.89
C GLU A 73 -4.75 -0.78 13.87
N LYS A 74 -4.12 -1.01 12.72
CA LYS A 74 -2.71 -0.70 12.49
C LYS A 74 -2.58 0.41 11.45
N LEU A 75 -2.06 1.55 11.90
CA LEU A 75 -1.69 2.69 11.05
C LEU A 75 -0.16 2.71 10.90
N ILE A 76 0.31 2.97 9.68
CA ILE A 76 1.72 3.07 9.33
C ILE A 76 1.89 4.35 8.52
N ASP A 77 2.81 5.20 8.96
CA ASP A 77 3.14 6.43 8.24
C ASP A 77 3.95 6.13 6.98
N ALA A 78 4.01 7.09 6.07
CA ALA A 78 4.96 7.06 4.96
C ALA A 78 6.38 6.76 5.46
N GLU A 79 7.14 5.98 4.69
CA GLU A 79 8.50 5.53 5.06
C GLU A 79 8.59 4.69 6.35
N GLY A 80 7.46 4.41 7.01
CA GLY A 80 7.38 3.45 8.11
C GLY A 80 7.65 2.02 7.62
N THR A 81 7.98 1.13 8.54
CA THR A 81 8.23 -0.28 8.21
C THR A 81 7.09 -1.20 8.62
N ILE A 82 6.93 -2.27 7.85
CA ILE A 82 6.00 -3.36 8.15
C ILE A 82 6.65 -4.70 7.83
N VAL A 83 6.53 -5.64 8.77
CA VAL A 83 6.97 -7.03 8.56
C VAL A 83 5.83 -7.81 7.92
N VAL A 84 6.15 -8.56 6.87
CA VAL A 84 5.22 -9.44 6.18
C VAL A 84 5.67 -10.88 6.38
N GLN A 85 4.79 -11.69 6.98
CA GLN A 85 5.04 -13.08 7.36
C GLN A 85 5.25 -13.97 6.11
N PRO A 86 5.89 -15.15 6.25
CA PRO A 86 6.08 -16.10 5.18
C PRO A 86 4.80 -16.39 4.41
N ARG A 87 4.89 -16.41 3.08
CA ARG A 87 3.78 -16.83 2.19
C ARG A 87 2.47 -16.09 2.46
N SER A 88 2.55 -14.79 2.76
CA SER A 88 1.39 -13.97 3.08
C SER A 88 1.29 -12.72 2.21
N THR A 89 0.11 -12.10 2.24
CA THR A 89 -0.21 -10.86 1.54
C THR A 89 -0.80 -9.85 2.51
N LEU A 90 -0.31 -8.62 2.45
CA LEU A 90 -0.90 -7.48 3.15
C LEU A 90 -1.56 -6.53 2.14
N ILE A 91 -2.69 -5.96 2.51
CA ILE A 91 -3.30 -4.83 1.80
C ILE A 91 -3.45 -3.67 2.77
N LEU A 92 -2.88 -2.54 2.40
CA LEU A 92 -3.01 -1.28 3.11
C LEU A 92 -3.83 -0.31 2.27
N ARG A 93 -4.68 0.45 2.95
CA ARG A 93 -5.48 1.52 2.35
C ARG A 93 -4.98 2.87 2.83
N GLN A 94 -4.87 3.83 1.93
CA GLN A 94 -4.54 5.21 2.25
C GLN A 94 -5.58 5.80 3.20
N THR A 95 -5.13 6.42 4.28
CA THR A 95 -5.98 7.18 5.22
C THR A 95 -5.74 8.68 5.13
N GLU A 96 -4.52 9.08 4.76
CA GLU A 96 -4.17 10.48 4.51
C GLU A 96 -3.61 10.66 3.10
N PRO A 97 -4.02 11.72 2.38
CA PRO A 97 -3.62 11.95 1.00
C PRO A 97 -2.12 12.21 0.87
N PRO A 98 -1.57 12.15 -0.36
CA PRO A 98 -0.18 12.49 -0.60
C PRO A 98 0.17 13.92 -0.21
N VAL A 99 1.36 14.10 0.35
CA VAL A 99 1.96 15.40 0.62
C VAL A 99 3.12 15.60 -0.32
N PHE A 100 2.96 16.52 -1.27
CA PHE A 100 4.04 16.96 -2.14
C PHE A 100 4.78 18.09 -1.43
N GLU A 101 6.08 17.95 -1.24
CA GLU A 101 6.88 19.13 -0.90
C GLU A 101 6.86 20.05 -2.11
N ASP A 102 6.34 21.26 -1.94
CA ASP A 102 6.51 22.31 -2.93
C ASP A 102 8.03 22.42 -3.18
N ALA A 103 8.45 22.14 -4.41
CA ALA A 103 9.78 22.44 -4.86
C ALA A 103 9.93 23.96 -4.72
N ALA A 104 10.43 24.41 -3.57
CA ALA A 104 10.72 25.80 -3.32
C ALA A 104 11.59 26.30 -4.47
N GLU A 105 11.06 27.31 -5.14
CA GLU A 105 11.67 28.06 -6.23
C GLU A 105 13.16 28.29 -5.96
N ASN A 106 14.00 27.88 -6.91
CA ASN A 106 15.33 28.45 -7.11
C ASN A 106 15.31 29.28 -8.40
#